data_AF-A0A935ZUP4-F1
#
_entry.id   AF-A0A935ZUP4-F1
#
_cell.length_a   1.000
_cell.length_b   1.000
_cell.length_c   1.000
_cell.angle_alpha   90.00
_cell.angle_beta   90.00
_cell.angle_gamma   90.00
#
_symmetry.space_group_name_H-M   'P 1'
#
loop_
_entity.id
_entity.type
_entity.pdbx_description
1 polymer ?
#
loop_
_entity_poly.entity_id
_entity_poly.type
_entity_poly.pdbx_seq_one_letter_code
_entity_poly.pdbx_strand_id
1 'polypeptide(L)'
;MARLTRWLPFALLLGAAACKPHYDGLELRYIVGQGDLSADGLAITEGDVVIVQVQPLSDNPYEDYESFDLVTLEAFDESIMQAAPSTDVDKFALLGGKVGKTSVRVKINGDEVDIIDAEVLAQPEVGP
;
A
#
# COMPACT_ATOMS: atom_id res chain seq x y z
N MET A 1 -9.30 -61.45 28.40
CA MET A 1 -9.88 -60.16 28.01
C MET A 1 -9.34 -59.09 28.95
N ALA A 2 -8.42 -58.23 28.50
CA ALA A 2 -7.91 -57.12 29.28
C ALA A 2 -7.85 -55.87 28.38
N ARG A 3 -8.50 -54.78 28.85
CA ARG A 3 -8.50 -53.45 28.25
C ARG A 3 -7.19 -52.73 28.61
N LEU A 4 -6.55 -52.11 27.62
CA LEU A 4 -5.62 -50.97 27.80
C LEU A 4 -5.97 -49.95 26.70
N THR A 5 -6.71 -48.89 27.00
CA THR A 5 -6.27 -47.57 27.49
C THR A 5 -5.48 -46.75 26.45
N ARG A 6 -6.25 -46.18 25.50
CA ARG A 6 -6.20 -44.82 24.92
C ARG A 6 -4.97 -43.94 25.23
N TRP A 7 -4.18 -43.65 24.21
CA TRP A 7 -3.43 -42.38 24.05
C TRP A 7 -3.49 -41.96 22.57
N LEU A 8 -4.31 -40.95 22.24
CA LEU A 8 -4.20 -40.24 20.95
C LEU A 8 -2.97 -39.32 21.07
N PRO A 9 -1.97 -39.40 20.19
CA PRO A 9 -0.95 -38.38 20.13
C PRO A 9 -1.62 -37.11 19.59
N PHE A 10 -1.72 -36.11 20.47
CA PHE A 10 -2.02 -34.72 20.15
C PHE A 10 -0.83 -34.21 19.31
N ALA A 11 -0.83 -34.51 18.02
CA ALA A 11 0.20 -34.04 17.10
C ALA A 11 0.05 -32.53 16.98
N LEU A 12 1.13 -31.85 17.34
CA LEU A 12 1.29 -30.40 17.38
C LEU A 12 0.68 -29.74 16.14
N LEU A 13 -0.34 -28.91 16.38
CA LEU A 13 -0.61 -27.74 15.56
C LEU A 13 0.57 -26.79 15.77
N LEU A 14 1.66 -27.00 15.02
CA LEU A 14 2.66 -25.97 14.78
C LEU A 14 1.93 -24.84 14.06
N GLY A 15 1.44 -23.89 14.84
CA GLY A 15 1.03 -22.60 14.33
C GLY A 15 2.23 -22.04 13.58
N ALA A 16 2.15 -22.03 12.25
CA ALA A 16 2.87 -21.08 11.46
C ALA A 16 2.37 -19.70 11.94
N ALA A 17 3.00 -19.18 12.98
CA ALA A 17 3.12 -17.74 13.11
C ALA A 17 3.83 -17.34 11.82
N ALA A 18 3.05 -16.98 10.81
CA ALA A 18 3.56 -16.31 9.64
C ALA A 18 4.16 -15.02 10.20
N CYS A 19 5.47 -15.04 10.47
CA CYS A 19 6.24 -13.83 10.70
C CYS A 19 6.06 -13.01 9.43
N LYS A 20 5.18 -12.01 9.51
CA LYS A 20 5.04 -11.01 8.47
C LYS A 20 6.20 -10.04 8.66
N PRO A 21 6.88 -9.61 7.59
CA PRO A 21 7.86 -8.54 7.69
C PRO A 21 7.23 -7.34 8.40
N HIS A 22 7.99 -6.74 9.32
CA HIS A 22 7.55 -5.54 10.01
C HIS A 22 7.71 -4.34 9.06
N TYR A 23 6.65 -3.54 8.94
CA TYR A 23 6.59 -2.43 7.99
C TYR A 23 7.37 -1.21 8.51
N ASP A 24 8.22 -0.63 7.66
CA ASP A 24 8.97 0.60 7.95
C ASP A 24 8.57 1.78 7.06
N GLY A 25 8.02 1.51 5.86
CA GLY A 25 7.60 2.55 4.93
C GLY A 25 7.43 2.05 3.50
N LEU A 26 7.29 3.00 2.58
CA LEU A 26 7.25 2.76 1.13
C LEU A 26 8.44 3.40 0.42
N GLU A 27 9.05 2.65 -0.49
CA GLU A 27 9.80 3.24 -1.59
C GLU A 27 8.80 3.60 -2.71
N LEU A 28 8.70 4.89 -3.01
CA LEU A 28 7.90 5.43 -4.10
C LEU A 28 8.81 5.84 -5.26
N ARG A 29 8.57 5.26 -6.44
CA ARG A 29 9.30 5.61 -7.66
C ARG A 29 8.36 6.20 -8.70
N TYR A 30 8.69 7.40 -9.17
CA TYR A 30 8.01 8.01 -10.29
C TYR A 30 8.28 7.26 -11.59
N ILE A 31 7.22 6.99 -12.34
CA ILE A 31 7.32 6.49 -13.71
C ILE A 31 6.90 7.58 -14.69
N VAL A 32 5.73 8.21 -14.49
CA VAL A 32 5.16 9.22 -15.40
C VAL A 32 4.32 10.22 -14.61
N GLY A 33 4.26 11.48 -15.07
CA GLY A 33 3.35 12.52 -14.55
C GLY A 33 4.09 13.67 -13.86
N GLN A 34 3.33 14.62 -13.31
CA GLN A 34 3.82 15.71 -12.47
C GLN A 34 3.09 15.71 -11.13
N GLY A 35 3.85 15.90 -10.06
CA GLY A 35 3.37 15.92 -8.68
C GLY A 35 4.56 15.95 -7.74
N ASP A 36 4.31 16.04 -6.44
CA ASP A 36 5.28 15.82 -5.36
C ASP A 36 4.87 14.55 -4.60
N LEU A 37 5.75 13.56 -4.51
CA LEU A 37 5.44 12.27 -3.89
C LEU A 37 6.63 11.89 -3.01
N SER A 38 6.32 11.67 -1.74
CA SER A 38 7.23 11.20 -0.71
C SER A 38 6.51 10.16 0.14
N ALA A 39 7.27 9.42 0.96
CA ALA A 39 6.68 8.49 1.92
C ALA A 39 5.72 9.18 2.91
N ASP A 40 5.97 10.46 3.20
CA ASP A 40 5.21 11.25 4.18
C ASP A 40 4.02 12.01 3.55
N GLY A 41 3.95 12.09 2.22
CA GLY A 41 2.93 12.89 1.57
C GLY A 41 2.90 12.84 0.05
N LEU A 42 1.68 12.97 -0.50
CA LEU A 42 1.39 12.96 -1.93
C LEU A 42 0.70 14.26 -2.33
N ALA A 43 1.21 14.96 -3.33
CA ALA A 43 0.58 16.14 -3.91
C ALA A 43 0.53 16.02 -5.43
N ILE A 44 -0.66 16.12 -6.01
CA ILE A 44 -0.87 16.10 -7.47
C ILE A 44 -1.78 17.26 -7.88
N THR A 45 -1.72 17.67 -9.14
CA THR A 45 -2.62 18.71 -9.64
C THR A 45 -4.00 18.13 -9.96
N GLU A 46 -5.05 18.92 -9.79
CA GLU A 46 -6.40 18.61 -10.27
C GLU A 46 -6.37 18.25 -11.77
N GLY A 47 -7.00 17.13 -12.11
CA GLY A 47 -7.07 16.59 -13.47
C GLY A 47 -5.83 15.85 -13.95
N ASP A 48 -4.70 15.92 -13.22
CA ASP A 48 -3.47 15.22 -13.60
C ASP A 48 -3.48 13.76 -13.15
N VAL A 49 -2.75 12.93 -13.90
CA VAL A 49 -2.51 11.52 -13.58
C VAL A 49 -1.02 11.29 -13.39
N VAL A 50 -0.65 10.66 -12.28
CA VAL A 50 0.71 10.24 -11.97
C VAL A 50 0.76 8.72 -11.88
N ILE A 51 1.76 8.11 -12.51
CA ILE A 51 2.01 6.67 -12.40
C ILE A 51 3.23 6.46 -11.51
N VAL A 52 3.02 5.68 -10.45
CA VAL A 52 4.01 5.37 -9.42
C VAL A 52 4.23 3.88 -9.34
N GLN A 53 5.45 3.48 -9.02
CA GLN A 53 5.76 2.15 -8.52
C GLN A 53 5.95 2.24 -7.01
N VAL A 54 5.38 1.29 -6.28
CA VAL A 54 5.35 1.27 -4.83
C VAL A 54 5.89 -0.04 -4.31
N GLN A 55 6.95 0.02 -3.50
CA GLN A 55 7.52 -1.15 -2.85
C GLN A 55 7.54 -0.95 -1.34
N PRO A 56 7.00 -1.91 -0.56
CA PRO A 56 7.04 -1.83 0.89
C PRO A 56 8.44 -2.20 1.39
N LEU A 57 8.88 -1.49 2.43
CA LEU A 57 10.18 -1.71 3.08
C LEU A 57 9.97 -2.33 4.46
N SER A 58 10.87 -3.24 4.82
CA SER A 58 10.96 -3.75 6.19
C SER A 58 12.14 -3.14 6.93
N ASP A 59 11.96 -2.88 8.23
CA ASP A 59 13.05 -2.51 9.13
C ASP A 59 13.88 -3.72 9.59
N ASN A 60 13.42 -4.94 9.27
CA ASN A 60 14.11 -6.18 9.55
C ASN A 60 14.92 -6.64 8.33
N PRO A 61 16.27 -6.55 8.33
CA PRO A 61 17.11 -6.91 7.19
C PRO A 61 17.12 -8.41 6.85
N TYR A 62 16.41 -9.23 7.62
CA TYR A 62 16.29 -10.67 7.41
C TYR A 62 14.88 -11.10 6.94
N GLU A 63 13.93 -10.17 6.89
CA GLU A 63 12.55 -10.41 6.46
C GLU A 63 12.16 -9.34 5.44
N ASP A 64 12.20 -9.69 4.16
CA ASP A 64 11.75 -8.82 3.08
C ASP A 64 10.30 -9.14 2.70
N TYR A 65 9.60 -8.15 2.15
CA TYR A 65 8.32 -8.40 1.48
C TYR A 65 8.54 -9.16 0.18
N GLU A 66 7.75 -10.20 -0.02
CA GLU A 66 7.85 -11.08 -1.17
C GLU A 66 7.01 -10.56 -2.34
N SER A 67 7.30 -11.01 -3.56
CA SER A 67 6.57 -10.55 -4.76
C SER A 67 5.06 -10.88 -4.76
N PHE A 68 4.62 -11.78 -3.87
CA PHE A 68 3.21 -12.14 -3.71
C PHE A 68 2.51 -11.34 -2.62
N ASP A 69 3.23 -10.52 -1.85
CA ASP A 69 2.63 -9.61 -0.88
C ASP A 69 1.94 -8.47 -1.63
N LEU A 70 0.60 -8.45 -1.53
CA LEU A 70 -0.22 -7.54 -2.31
C LEU A 70 -0.30 -6.18 -1.62
N VAL A 71 0.36 -5.18 -2.21
CA VAL A 71 0.17 -3.78 -1.84
C VAL A 71 -1.11 -3.25 -2.47
N THR A 72 -1.89 -2.51 -1.70
CA THR A 72 -3.06 -1.77 -2.18
C THR A 72 -3.01 -0.35 -1.64
N LEU A 73 -3.30 0.63 -2.51
CA LEU A 73 -3.50 2.03 -2.14
C LEU A 73 -4.98 2.39 -2.24
N GLU A 74 -5.55 2.95 -1.19
CA GLU A 74 -6.95 3.38 -1.16
C GLU A 74 -7.07 4.79 -0.59
N ALA A 75 -7.55 5.74 -1.40
CA ALA A 75 -7.88 7.08 -0.91
C ALA A 75 -9.11 7.03 0.01
N PHE A 76 -9.11 7.86 1.05
CA PHE A 76 -10.25 8.00 1.96
C PHE A 76 -11.42 8.74 1.29
N ASP A 77 -11.10 9.75 0.50
CA ASP A 77 -12.06 10.50 -0.34
C ASP A 77 -11.63 10.41 -1.81
N GLU A 78 -12.26 9.48 -2.51
CA GLU A 78 -12.06 9.24 -3.95
C GLU A 78 -12.54 10.40 -4.85
N SER A 79 -13.29 11.35 -4.30
CA SER A 79 -13.64 12.56 -5.04
C SER A 79 -12.50 13.59 -5.06
N ILE A 80 -11.56 13.50 -4.12
CA ILE A 80 -10.34 14.32 -4.07
C ILE A 80 -9.22 13.61 -4.81
N MET A 81 -8.87 12.37 -4.46
CA MET A 81 -7.81 11.62 -5.13
C MET A 81 -8.25 10.19 -5.36
N GLN A 82 -7.96 9.62 -6.53
CA GLN A 82 -8.19 8.20 -6.81
C GLN A 82 -6.87 7.48 -6.96
N ALA A 83 -6.78 6.30 -6.37
CA ALA A 83 -5.66 5.38 -6.56
C ALA A 83 -6.19 4.11 -7.23
N ALA A 84 -5.66 3.77 -8.41
CA ALA A 84 -6.06 2.59 -9.15
C ALA A 84 -4.85 1.69 -9.43
N PRO A 85 -4.94 0.36 -9.21
CA PRO A 85 -3.87 -0.55 -9.58
C PRO A 85 -3.71 -0.62 -11.10
N SER A 86 -2.47 -0.80 -11.55
CA SER A 86 -2.13 -1.08 -12.95
C SER A 86 -2.16 -2.60 -13.24
N THR A 87 -1.90 -2.98 -14.49
CA THR A 87 -1.71 -4.39 -14.88
C THR A 87 -0.39 -4.97 -14.37
N ASP A 88 0.61 -4.11 -14.17
CA ASP A 88 1.87 -4.51 -13.55
C ASP A 88 1.69 -4.50 -12.03
N VAL A 89 2.04 -5.62 -11.39
CA VAL A 89 2.11 -5.75 -9.93
C VAL A 89 3.05 -4.67 -9.43
N ASP A 90 2.65 -3.91 -8.40
CA ASP A 90 3.37 -2.78 -7.77
C ASP A 90 3.19 -1.37 -8.39
N LYS A 91 2.49 -1.25 -9.53
CA LYS A 91 2.24 0.05 -10.16
C LYS A 91 0.83 0.56 -9.91
N PHE A 92 0.73 1.86 -9.66
CA PHE A 92 -0.53 2.54 -9.38
C PHE A 92 -0.64 3.82 -10.20
N ALA A 93 -1.85 4.10 -10.67
CA ALA A 93 -2.24 5.39 -11.20
C ALA A 93 -2.90 6.19 -10.08
N LEU A 94 -2.37 7.38 -9.81
CA LEU A 94 -2.93 8.37 -8.92
C LEU A 94 -3.55 9.49 -9.76
N LEU A 95 -4.85 9.73 -9.59
CA LEU A 95 -5.59 10.75 -10.32
C LEU A 95 -6.03 11.86 -9.37
N GLY A 96 -5.73 13.11 -9.75
CA GLY A 96 -6.21 14.30 -9.08
C GLY A 96 -7.66 14.57 -9.46
N GLY A 97 -8.58 14.38 -8.51
CA GLY A 97 -9.98 14.76 -8.62
C GLY A 97 -10.15 16.22 -8.24
N LYS A 98 -10.98 16.50 -7.24
CA LYS A 98 -11.23 17.85 -6.73
C LYS A 98 -10.06 18.36 -5.89
N VAL A 99 -9.80 19.66 -5.99
CA VAL A 99 -8.88 20.37 -5.08
C VAL A 99 -9.28 20.14 -3.62
N GLY A 100 -8.32 19.73 -2.78
CA GLY A 100 -8.56 19.44 -1.37
C GLY A 100 -7.50 18.53 -0.77
N LYS A 101 -7.70 18.16 0.50
CA LYS A 101 -6.83 17.23 1.23
C LYS A 101 -7.59 15.96 1.56
N THR A 102 -6.90 14.83 1.49
CA THR A 102 -7.38 13.50 1.84
C THR A 102 -6.22 12.69 2.40
N SER A 103 -6.43 11.39 2.62
CA SER A 103 -5.37 10.48 3.00
C SER A 103 -5.45 9.21 2.16
N VAL A 104 -4.31 8.59 1.89
CA VAL A 104 -4.21 7.32 1.17
C VAL A 104 -3.80 6.25 2.16
N ARG A 105 -4.65 5.25 2.33
CA ARG A 105 -4.37 4.07 3.13
C ARG A 105 -3.48 3.12 2.34
N VAL A 106 -2.42 2.66 2.98
CA VAL A 106 -1.52 1.64 2.47
C VAL A 106 -1.92 0.33 3.14
N LYS A 107 -2.21 -0.68 2.33
CA LYS A 107 -2.52 -2.02 2.82
C LYS A 107 -1.55 -3.02 2.23
N ILE A 108 -1.11 -3.97 3.05
CA ILE A 108 -0.32 -5.12 2.61
C ILE A 108 -1.11 -6.38 2.96
N ASN A 109 -1.42 -7.18 1.94
CA ASN A 109 -2.28 -8.38 2.08
C ASN A 109 -3.64 -8.09 2.72
N GLY A 110 -4.17 -6.88 2.52
CA GLY A 110 -5.46 -6.43 3.03
C GLY A 110 -5.42 -5.81 4.43
N ASP A 111 -4.30 -5.91 5.16
CA ASP A 111 -4.12 -5.25 6.45
C ASP A 111 -3.63 -3.83 6.23
N GLU A 112 -4.27 -2.85 6.85
CA GLU A 112 -3.80 -1.45 6.87
C GLU A 112 -2.53 -1.34 7.71
N VAL A 113 -1.46 -0.85 7.10
CA VAL A 113 -0.15 -0.69 7.73
C VAL A 113 0.27 0.76 7.87
N ASP A 114 -0.29 1.65 7.04
CA ASP A 114 0.10 3.06 7.00
C ASP A 114 -1.00 3.96 6.40
N ILE A 115 -0.89 5.26 6.66
CA ILE A 115 -1.73 6.31 6.11
C ILE A 115 -0.84 7.48 5.67
N ILE A 116 -0.87 7.78 4.37
CA ILE A 116 -0.10 8.87 3.78
C ILE A 116 -1.01 10.06 3.54
N ASP A 117 -0.59 11.26 3.95
CA ASP A 117 -1.33 12.49 3.68
C ASP A 117 -1.32 12.79 2.17
N ALA A 118 -2.47 13.22 1.64
CA ALA A 118 -2.63 13.46 0.23
C ALA A 118 -3.32 14.81 -0.04
N GLU A 119 -2.86 15.52 -1.06
CA GLU A 119 -3.38 16.82 -1.45
C GLU A 119 -3.53 16.91 -2.96
N VAL A 120 -4.64 17.49 -3.40
CA VAL A 120 -4.85 17.86 -4.79
C VAL A 120 -4.84 19.37 -4.89
N LEU A 121 -3.88 19.88 -5.67
CA LEU A 121 -3.63 21.30 -5.88
C LEU A 121 -4.41 21.81 -7.11
N ALA A 122 -4.81 23.07 -7.10
CA ALA A 122 -5.44 23.69 -8.26
C ALA A 122 -4.48 23.74 -9.46
N GLN A 123 -5.03 23.62 -10.67
CA GLN A 123 -4.24 23.83 -11.88
C GLN A 123 -3.70 25.28 -11.92
N PRO A 124 -2.43 25.48 -12.32
CA PRO A 124 -1.95 26.81 -12.59
C PRO A 124 -2.78 27.43 -13.72
N GLU A 125 -3.28 28.64 -13.51
CA GLU A 125 -3.99 29.38 -14.56
C GLU A 125 -3.06 29.53 -15.76
N VAL A 126 -3.36 28.83 -16.86
CA VAL A 126 -2.69 29.10 -18.13
C VAL A 126 -3.25 30.43 -18.63
N GLY A 127 -2.51 31.50 -18.37
CA GLY A 127 -2.85 32.84 -18.84
C GLY A 127 -3.03 32.88 -20.37
N PRO A 128 -3.86 33.82 -20.88
CA PRO A 128 -4.21 33.91 -22.30
C PRO A 128 -3.02 34.15 -23.23
#